data_AF-A0A1G2VGH5-F1
#
_entry.id   AF-A0A1G2VGH5-F1
#
_cell.length_a   1.000
_cell.length_b   1.000
_cell.length_c   1.000
_cell.angle_alpha   90.00
_cell.angle_beta   90.00
_cell.angle_gamma   90.00
#
_symmetry.space_group_name_H-M   'P 1'
#
loop_
_entity.id
_entity.type
_entity.pdbx_description
1 polymer ?
#
loop_
_entity_poly.entity_id
_entity_poly.type
_entity_poly.pdbx_seq_one_letter_code
_entity_poly.pdbx_strand_id
1 'polypeptide(L)'
;MDRTPEGDFGRKQLDRRGKENTLEELAKGYERQAADVLAGKDGASARDEIARFAKDILATKGPEQYEHLTHLVHALNLRKSSIFSEMPDDAHERSAFALALVRGYEKSLQ
;
A
#
# COMPACT_ATOMS: atom_id res chain seq x y z
N MET A 1 23.72 -16.95 -46.83
CA MET A 1 22.42 -16.25 -46.70
C MET A 1 21.41 -17.38 -46.63
N ASP A 2 20.76 -17.68 -45.51
CA ASP A 2 19.80 -16.81 -44.86
C ASP A 2 19.61 -17.27 -43.39
N ARG A 3 19.80 -16.36 -42.43
CA ARG A 3 19.45 -16.58 -41.02
C ARG A 3 18.07 -15.99 -40.83
N THR A 4 17.02 -16.80 -40.86
CA THR A 4 15.68 -16.37 -40.47
C THR A 4 15.58 -16.34 -38.93
N PRO A 5 15.31 -15.16 -38.32
CA PRO A 5 15.21 -15.01 -36.88
C PRO A 5 13.74 -15.18 -36.45
N GLU A 6 13.22 -16.41 -36.49
CA GLU A 6 11.84 -16.70 -36.03
C GLU A 6 11.82 -17.55 -34.75
N GLY A 7 12.77 -17.30 -33.85
CA GLY A 7 12.85 -17.94 -32.53
C GLY A 7 12.41 -17.07 -31.34
N ASP A 8 12.10 -15.77 -31.54
CA ASP A 8 12.00 -14.81 -30.43
C ASP A 8 10.56 -14.37 -30.07
N PHE A 9 9.56 -14.75 -30.86
CA PHE A 9 8.16 -14.32 -30.64
C PHE A 9 7.37 -15.17 -29.64
N GLY A 10 8.01 -16.15 -28.98
CA GLY A 10 7.37 -17.03 -28.00
C GLY A 10 7.52 -16.64 -26.53
N ARG A 11 8.42 -15.68 -26.18
CA ARG A 11 8.75 -15.37 -24.77
C ARG A 11 8.22 -14.05 -24.22
N LYS A 12 7.51 -13.25 -25.03
CA LYS A 12 7.00 -11.93 -24.60
C LYS A 12 5.51 -11.89 -24.23
N GLN A 13 4.78 -13.00 -24.36
CA GLN A 13 3.32 -13.03 -24.12
C GLN A 13 2.87 -13.73 -22.83
N LEU A 14 3.79 -14.26 -22.02
CA LEU A 14 3.45 -14.86 -20.71
C LEU A 14 3.61 -13.91 -19.52
N ASP A 15 4.17 -12.71 -19.70
CA ASP A 15 4.44 -11.75 -18.60
C ASP A 15 3.33 -10.71 -18.36
N ARG A 16 2.21 -10.76 -19.11
CA ARG A 16 1.10 -9.79 -19.01
C ARG A 16 -0.22 -10.37 -18.50
N ARG A 17 -0.19 -11.54 -17.87
CA ARG A 17 -1.37 -12.20 -17.26
C ARG A 17 -1.12 -12.65 -15.80
N GLY A 18 -0.43 -11.81 -15.03
CA GLY A 18 -0.18 -12.09 -13.60
C GLY A 18 0.42 -10.94 -12.79
N LYS A 19 0.35 -9.69 -13.27
CA LYS A 19 0.66 -8.52 -12.44
C LYS A 19 -0.62 -8.04 -11.77
N GLU A 20 -1.09 -8.81 -10.79
CA GLU A 20 -1.74 -8.15 -9.66
C GLU A 20 -0.64 -7.26 -9.07
N ASN A 21 -0.81 -5.93 -9.14
CA ASN A 21 0.15 -5.03 -8.51
C ASN A 21 0.27 -5.47 -7.06
N THR A 22 1.49 -5.79 -6.62
CA THR A 22 1.68 -6.25 -5.25
C THR A 22 1.29 -5.11 -4.31
N LEU A 23 0.84 -5.46 -3.11
CA LEU A 23 0.51 -4.49 -2.05
C LEU A 23 1.60 -3.43 -1.87
N GLU A 24 2.88 -3.83 -2.00
CA GLU A 24 4.02 -2.92 -1.93
C GLU A 24 4.12 -1.95 -3.12
N GLU A 25 3.85 -2.40 -4.35
CA GLU A 25 3.85 -1.55 -5.54
C GLU A 25 2.70 -0.53 -5.48
N LEU A 26 1.52 -0.96 -5.02
CA LEU A 26 0.39 -0.08 -4.78
C LEU A 26 0.72 0.95 -3.68
N ALA A 27 1.31 0.51 -2.57
CA ALA A 27 1.68 1.39 -1.46
C ALA A 27 2.67 2.49 -1.89
N LYS A 28 3.62 2.19 -2.78
CA LYS A 28 4.52 3.20 -3.36
C LYS A 28 3.74 4.29 -4.12
N GLY A 29 2.71 3.90 -4.88
CA GLY A 29 1.84 4.84 -5.59
C GLY A 29 1.12 5.83 -4.66
N TYR A 30 0.94 5.43 -3.40
CA TYR A 30 0.23 6.20 -2.38
C TYR A 30 1.12 7.02 -1.44
N GLU A 31 2.45 6.93 -1.53
CA GLU A 31 3.37 7.57 -0.57
C GLU A 31 3.15 9.08 -0.44
N ARG A 32 2.90 9.78 -1.56
CA ARG A 32 2.65 11.22 -1.55
C ARG A 32 1.36 11.56 -0.80
N GLN A 33 0.26 10.90 -1.15
CA GLN A 33 -1.04 11.14 -0.51
C GLN A 33 -1.01 10.75 0.98
N ALA A 34 -0.30 9.68 1.33
CA ALA A 34 -0.06 9.29 2.72
C ALA A 34 0.72 10.38 3.49
N ALA A 35 1.76 10.97 2.88
CA ALA A 35 2.51 12.06 3.48
C ALA A 35 1.63 13.32 3.67
N ASP A 36 0.80 13.66 2.70
CA ASP A 36 -0.17 14.76 2.80
C ASP A 36 -1.17 14.55 3.95
N VAL A 37 -1.69 13.32 4.11
CA VAL A 37 -2.58 12.96 5.23
C VAL A 37 -1.86 13.11 6.58
N LEU A 38 -0.64 12.60 6.69
CA LEU A 38 0.15 12.72 7.91
C LEU A 38 0.47 14.19 8.21
N ALA A 39 0.76 15.02 7.21
CA ALA A 39 1.00 16.45 7.41
C ALA A 39 -0.29 17.26 7.68
N GLY A 40 -1.44 16.73 7.27
CA GLY A 40 -2.74 17.39 7.32
C GLY A 40 -3.39 17.44 8.72
N LYS A 41 -4.59 18.00 8.75
CA LYS A 41 -5.38 18.25 9.98
C LYS A 41 -5.66 16.97 10.78
N ASP A 42 -5.92 15.85 10.09
CA ASP A 42 -6.19 14.55 10.70
C ASP A 42 -4.90 13.75 11.01
N GLY A 43 -3.75 14.28 10.63
CA GLY A 43 -2.47 13.59 10.71
C GLY A 43 -2.04 13.23 12.14
N ALA A 44 -2.36 14.06 13.14
CA ALA A 44 -2.04 13.74 14.54
C ALA A 44 -2.81 12.51 15.04
N SER A 45 -4.11 12.44 14.75
CA SER A 45 -4.95 11.29 15.11
C SER A 45 -4.60 10.05 14.28
N ALA A 46 -4.27 10.21 12.99
CA ALA A 46 -3.80 9.13 12.15
C ALA A 46 -2.49 8.53 12.70
N ARG A 47 -1.51 9.38 13.07
CA ARG A 47 -0.23 8.93 13.65
C ARG A 47 -0.41 8.13 14.95
N ASP A 48 -1.31 8.55 15.84
CA ASP A 48 -1.57 7.83 17.10
C ASP A 48 -2.09 6.41 16.86
N GLU A 49 -3.04 6.25 15.92
CA GLU A 49 -3.53 4.92 15.55
C GLU A 49 -2.45 4.12 14.82
N ILE A 50 -1.77 4.71 13.83
CA ILE A 50 -0.67 4.06 13.10
C ILE A 50 0.40 3.56 14.07
N ALA A 51 0.78 4.36 15.07
CA ALA A 51 1.81 4.00 16.05
C ALA A 51 1.48 2.69 16.79
N ARG A 52 0.20 2.41 17.05
CA ARG A 52 -0.25 1.18 17.73
C ARG A 52 -0.07 -0.06 16.87
N PHE A 53 -0.21 0.06 15.55
CA PHE A 53 -0.14 -1.07 14.61
C PHE A 53 1.19 -1.17 13.86
N ALA A 54 1.96 -0.07 13.78
CA ALA A 54 3.14 0.04 12.93
C ALA A 54 4.17 -1.05 13.23
N LYS A 55 4.41 -1.35 14.51
CA LYS A 55 5.37 -2.38 14.91
C LYS A 55 5.04 -3.75 14.31
N ASP A 56 3.78 -4.17 14.41
CA ASP A 56 3.35 -5.49 13.95
C ASP A 56 3.27 -5.55 12.40
N ILE A 57 2.80 -4.47 11.77
CA ILE A 57 2.73 -4.35 10.30
C ILE A 57 4.14 -4.40 9.67
N LEU A 58 5.13 -3.74 10.29
CA LEU A 58 6.50 -3.71 9.79
C LEU A 58 7.27 -5.00 10.10
N ALA A 59 6.91 -5.70 11.17
CA ALA A 59 7.51 -6.98 11.56
C ALA A 59 6.99 -8.17 10.75
N THR A 60 5.80 -8.05 10.15
CA THR A 60 5.14 -9.12 9.38
C THR A 60 5.19 -8.86 7.87
N LYS A 61 5.00 -9.91 7.07
CA LYS A 61 4.89 -9.83 5.60
C LYS A 61 3.82 -10.79 5.10
N GLY A 62 3.30 -10.53 3.90
CA GLY A 62 2.32 -11.42 3.26
C GLY A 62 0.96 -11.38 3.97
N PRO A 63 0.28 -12.53 4.16
CA PRO A 63 -1.09 -12.56 4.68
C PRO A 63 -1.26 -11.91 6.06
N GLU A 64 -0.33 -12.15 6.98
CA GLU A 64 -0.39 -11.60 8.35
C GLU A 64 -0.31 -10.06 8.33
N GLN A 65 0.55 -9.51 7.47
CA GLN A 65 0.63 -8.06 7.28
C GLN A 65 -0.70 -7.50 6.76
N TYR A 66 -1.37 -8.22 5.86
CA TYR A 66 -2.65 -7.81 5.31
C TYR A 66 -3.76 -7.79 6.37
N GLU A 67 -3.77 -8.74 7.31
CA GLU A 67 -4.70 -8.73 8.45
C GLU A 67 -4.46 -7.52 9.35
N HIS A 68 -3.21 -7.24 9.72
CA HIS A 68 -2.86 -6.06 10.51
C HIS A 68 -3.23 -4.75 9.81
N LEU A 69 -3.03 -4.67 8.48
CA LEU A 69 -3.43 -3.52 7.68
C LEU A 69 -4.95 -3.35 7.63
N THR A 70 -5.70 -4.44 7.53
CA THR A 70 -7.17 -4.42 7.55
C THR A 70 -7.67 -3.88 8.89
N HIS A 71 -7.07 -4.28 10.01
CA HIS A 71 -7.38 -3.74 11.33
C HIS A 71 -7.05 -2.24 11.44
N LEU A 72 -5.91 -1.80 10.90
CA LEU A 72 -5.55 -0.39 10.85
C LEU A 72 -6.55 0.43 10.03
N VAL A 73 -6.94 -0.05 8.85
CA VAL A 73 -7.97 0.58 8.01
C VAL A 73 -9.28 0.72 8.79
N HIS A 74 -9.69 -0.32 9.53
CA HIS A 74 -10.89 -0.26 10.35
C HIS A 74 -10.78 0.78 11.47
N ALA A 75 -9.65 0.82 12.19
CA ALA A 75 -9.41 1.79 13.27
C ALA A 75 -9.44 3.24 12.77
N LEU A 76 -8.81 3.51 11.62
CA LEU A 76 -8.79 4.82 10.98
C LEU A 76 -10.19 5.23 10.46
N ASN A 77 -10.99 4.27 9.96
CA ASN A 77 -12.38 4.52 9.54
C ASN A 77 -13.31 4.82 10.73
N LEU A 78 -13.17 4.12 11.87
CA LEU A 78 -14.01 4.31 13.05
C LEU A 78 -13.89 5.72 13.63
N ARG A 79 -12.73 6.37 13.50
CA ARG A 79 -12.54 7.77 13.92
C ARG A 79 -13.16 8.80 12.98
N LYS A 80 -13.90 8.36 11.96
CA LYS A 80 -14.50 9.21 10.90
C LYS A 80 -13.47 10.10 10.22
N SER A 81 -12.20 9.70 10.22
CA SER A 81 -11.17 10.44 9.52
C SER A 81 -11.42 10.24 8.01
N SER A 82 -11.56 11.33 7.26
CA SER A 82 -11.78 11.31 5.81
C SER A 82 -10.58 10.84 4.99
N ILE A 83 -9.65 10.13 5.64
CA ILE A 83 -8.37 9.66 5.12
C ILE A 83 -8.57 8.75 3.90
N PHE A 84 -9.64 7.96 3.88
CA PHE A 84 -9.99 7.07 2.77
C PHE A 84 -11.11 7.62 1.88
N SER A 85 -11.57 8.85 2.08
CA SER A 85 -12.74 9.39 1.35
C SER A 85 -12.49 9.57 -0.14
N GLU A 86 -11.24 9.77 -0.55
CA GLU A 86 -10.83 9.93 -1.95
C GLU A 86 -10.35 8.60 -2.58
N MET A 87 -10.42 7.50 -1.82
CA MET A 87 -9.97 6.19 -2.28
C MET A 87 -11.11 5.34 -2.85
N PRO A 88 -10.81 4.45 -3.81
CA PRO A 88 -11.75 3.42 -4.23
C PRO A 88 -12.24 2.60 -3.02
N ASP A 89 -13.49 2.12 -3.10
CA ASP A 89 -14.02 1.15 -2.13
C ASP A 89 -13.46 -0.25 -2.41
N ASP A 90 -12.13 -0.36 -2.44
CA ASP A 90 -11.39 -1.57 -2.67
C ASP A 90 -10.49 -1.87 -1.46
N ALA A 91 -10.63 -3.06 -0.90
CA ALA A 91 -9.91 -3.46 0.31
C ALA A 91 -8.39 -3.56 0.09
N HIS A 92 -7.97 -3.91 -1.11
CA HIS A 92 -6.56 -4.06 -1.47
C HIS A 92 -5.90 -2.67 -1.61
N GLU A 93 -6.57 -1.74 -2.29
CA GLU A 93 -6.13 -0.34 -2.41
C GLU A 93 -6.04 0.32 -1.03
N ARG A 94 -7.07 0.18 -0.19
CA ARG A 94 -7.08 0.74 1.17
C ARG A 94 -5.97 0.17 2.05
N SER A 95 -5.71 -1.13 1.94
CA SER A 95 -4.61 -1.79 2.67
C SER A 95 -3.26 -1.30 2.17
N ALA A 96 -3.09 -1.09 0.86
CA ALA A 96 -1.88 -0.53 0.28
C ALA A 96 -1.62 0.90 0.75
N PHE A 97 -2.67 1.72 0.79
CA PHE A 97 -2.57 3.08 1.32
C PHE A 97 -2.28 3.11 2.83
N ALA A 98 -2.90 2.22 3.61
CA ALA A 98 -2.58 2.05 5.02
C ALA A 98 -1.10 1.65 5.22
N LEU A 99 -0.57 0.79 4.34
CA LEU A 99 0.86 0.44 4.35
C LEU A 99 1.74 1.66 4.03
N ALA A 100 1.33 2.49 3.07
CA ALA A 100 2.01 3.75 2.75
C ALA A 100 2.01 4.73 3.93
N LEU A 101 0.89 4.83 4.67
CA LEU A 101 0.80 5.62 5.91
C LEU A 101 1.75 5.11 6.99
N VAL A 102 1.82 3.80 7.21
CA VAL A 102 2.74 3.20 8.19
C VAL A 102 4.19 3.50 7.83
N ARG A 103 4.57 3.34 6.56
CA ARG A 103 5.92 3.66 6.07
C ARG A 103 6.23 5.16 6.16
N GLY A 104 5.28 6.02 5.81
CA GLY A 104 5.42 7.46 5.95
C GLY A 104 5.60 7.89 7.41
N TYR A 105 4.88 7.24 8.32
CA TYR A 105 5.05 7.44 9.77
C TYR A 105 6.44 6.99 10.24
N GLU A 106 6.88 5.79 9.86
CA GLU A 106 8.22 5.27 10.20
C GLU A 106 9.32 6.24 9.74
N LYS A 107 9.25 6.72 8.49
CA LYS A 107 10.18 7.71 7.93
C LYS A 107 10.18 9.04 8.69
N SER A 108 9.04 9.43 9.29
CA SER A 108 8.93 10.66 10.08
C SER A 108 9.55 10.54 11.48
N LEU A 109 9.87 9.32 11.94
CA LEU A 109 10.51 9.07 13.23
C LEU A 109 12.04 8.95 13.14
N GLN A 110 12.58 8.78 11.93
CA GLN A 110 14.01 8.70 11.64
C GLN A 110 14.61 10.10 11.45
#